data_AF-A0A072PS66-F1
#
_entry.id   AF-A0A072PS66-F1
#
_cell.length_a   1.000
_cell.length_b   1.000
_cell.length_c   1.000
_cell.angle_alpha   90.00
_cell.angle_beta   90.00
_cell.angle_gamma   90.00
#
_symmetry.space_group_name_H-M   'P 1'
#
loop_
_entity.id
_entity.type
_entity.pdbx_description
1 polymer ?
#
loop_
_entity_poly.entity_id
_entity_poly.type
_entity_poly.pdbx_seq_one_letter_code
_entity_poly.pdbx_strand_id
1 'polypeptide(L)'
;MALVHKALLALGRGAFESSPNPISPATMAPKARLTVPSVDLGSRDKPIPNFRPHLWRHLDKERDVLNIDLFWPIKVNENEGEDEGNDDEDDDKDVFPYNDLKPLITYHNLRYLQVTGMMRSYQPLIFATCWVNKNLTHVRLEMALEPEMKPISKGSKLRYRPINDTWSYDALADSQSAASEYLGYHGEGTLHEEFGYGEYLDQQAIKAAQLLVGTELPLENLRFLPITHLTLKNFVVDAGPFFRWFDAKRLREVTFQGRCVDAGFYLPDDMKSKVKVNARRPFAVARWVKPGEVKLVEIKKHKPASSNGVGVGGPAMVKETAPVLGSAEDVKGKGLARDEGNCDEKSV
;
A
#
# COMPACT_ATOMS: atom_id res chain seq x y z
N MET A 1 -43.50 44.57 -17.06
CA MET A 1 -42.20 44.48 -17.75
C MET A 1 -41.98 43.01 -18.12
N ALA A 2 -42.48 42.51 -19.25
CA ALA A 2 -42.10 42.75 -20.66
C ALA A 2 -40.98 41.77 -21.10
N LEU A 3 -41.12 40.85 -22.09
CA LEU A 3 -41.59 40.88 -23.50
C LEU A 3 -40.49 41.37 -24.48
N VAL A 4 -40.14 40.70 -25.60
CA VAL A 4 -40.57 39.41 -26.22
C VAL A 4 -39.38 38.78 -26.99
N HIS A 5 -39.43 37.48 -27.35
CA HIS A 5 -39.05 36.82 -28.65
C HIS A 5 -38.79 35.30 -28.43
N LYS A 6 -39.10 34.27 -29.25
CA LYS A 6 -39.68 34.05 -30.62
C LYS A 6 -38.80 34.41 -31.84
N ALA A 7 -38.75 33.68 -32.96
CA ALA A 7 -39.17 32.32 -33.40
C ALA A 7 -38.47 32.02 -34.77
N LEU A 8 -38.73 31.00 -35.61
CA LEU A 8 -39.72 29.91 -35.73
C LEU A 8 -39.12 28.73 -36.57
N LEU A 9 -39.94 27.72 -36.89
CA LEU A 9 -39.71 26.54 -37.75
C LEU A 9 -39.47 26.82 -39.25
N ALA A 10 -38.71 25.94 -39.92
CA ALA A 10 -39.03 25.27 -41.21
C ALA A 10 -38.06 24.08 -41.41
N LEU A 11 -38.44 22.81 -41.59
CA LEU A 11 -39.19 22.15 -42.68
C LEU A 11 -38.55 22.23 -44.08
N GLY A 12 -38.00 21.11 -44.54
CA GLY A 12 -37.62 20.84 -45.93
C GLY A 12 -37.62 19.34 -46.21
N ARG A 13 -38.55 18.87 -47.08
CA ARG A 13 -38.54 17.51 -47.62
C ARG A 13 -37.82 17.50 -48.96
N GLY A 14 -36.98 16.51 -49.20
CA GLY A 14 -36.39 16.22 -50.51
C GLY A 14 -35.93 14.77 -50.54
N ALA A 15 -36.62 13.94 -51.32
CA ALA A 15 -36.21 12.57 -51.59
C ALA A 15 -35.67 12.49 -53.02
N PHE A 16 -34.59 11.75 -53.22
CA PHE A 16 -34.18 11.30 -54.55
C PHE A 16 -33.48 9.95 -54.43
N GLU A 17 -33.98 8.96 -55.16
CA GLU A 17 -33.34 7.66 -55.30
C GLU A 17 -32.31 7.71 -56.43
N SER A 18 -31.10 7.18 -56.19
CA SER A 18 -30.41 6.31 -57.14
C SER A 18 -29.05 5.87 -56.57
N SER A 19 -28.92 4.57 -56.37
CA SER A 19 -27.63 3.87 -56.45
C SER A 19 -27.73 2.96 -57.68
N PRO A 20 -26.63 2.68 -58.38
CA PRO A 20 -26.07 1.36 -58.16
C PRO A 20 -24.54 1.24 -58.20
N ASN A 21 -24.09 0.29 -57.37
CA ASN A 21 -22.96 -0.63 -57.58
C ASN A 21 -21.50 -0.17 -57.32
N PRO A 22 -20.61 -1.13 -57.00
CA PRO A 22 -19.54 -0.89 -56.03
C PRO A 22 -18.13 -0.83 -56.64
N ILE A 23 -17.22 -0.20 -55.90
CA ILE A 23 -15.77 -0.29 -56.12
C ILE A 23 -15.20 -1.31 -55.14
N SER A 24 -14.55 -2.37 -55.65
CA SER A 24 -13.90 -3.39 -54.82
C SER A 24 -12.71 -2.81 -54.03
N PRO A 25 -12.42 -3.33 -52.82
CA PRO A 25 -11.39 -2.75 -51.96
C PRO A 25 -9.98 -2.99 -52.53
N ALA A 26 -9.27 -1.91 -52.82
CA ALA A 26 -7.83 -1.98 -53.07
C ALA A 26 -7.11 -2.39 -51.78
N THR A 27 -6.28 -3.43 -51.84
CA THR A 27 -5.57 -4.01 -50.69
C THR A 27 -4.55 -3.02 -50.11
N MET A 28 -4.97 -2.22 -49.13
CA MET A 28 -4.02 -1.45 -48.33
C MET A 28 -3.23 -2.41 -47.45
N ALA A 29 -1.93 -2.55 -47.74
CA ALA A 29 -1.00 -3.27 -46.88
C ALA A 29 -1.06 -2.70 -45.44
N PRO A 30 -1.02 -3.54 -44.40
CA PRO A 30 -1.10 -3.06 -43.03
C PRO A 30 0.10 -2.15 -42.74
N LYS A 31 -0.15 -0.85 -42.52
CA LYS A 31 0.86 0.06 -41.98
C LYS A 31 1.42 -0.58 -40.71
N ALA A 32 2.73 -0.79 -40.68
CA ALA A 32 3.40 -1.41 -39.55
C ALA A 32 3.03 -0.67 -38.27
N ARG A 33 2.20 -1.31 -37.43
CA ARG A 33 1.73 -0.73 -36.17
C ARG A 33 2.95 -0.66 -35.26
N LEU A 34 3.57 0.51 -35.18
CA LEU A 34 4.70 0.76 -34.29
C LEU A 34 4.33 0.24 -32.90
N THR A 35 4.98 -0.84 -32.48
CA THR A 35 4.76 -1.45 -31.19
C THR A 35 5.38 -0.55 -30.14
N VAL A 36 4.59 0.44 -29.70
CA VAL A 36 4.87 1.22 -28.49
C VAL A 36 5.27 0.21 -27.41
N PRO A 37 6.45 0.34 -26.79
CA PRO A 37 6.87 -0.56 -25.73
C PRO A 37 5.77 -0.62 -24.67
N SER A 38 5.23 -1.82 -24.42
CA SER A 38 4.11 -2.00 -23.50
C SER A 38 4.58 -1.73 -22.08
N VAL A 39 4.47 -0.48 -21.64
CA VAL A 39 4.69 -0.08 -20.25
C VAL A 39 3.73 -0.89 -19.39
N ASP A 40 4.23 -1.46 -18.30
CA ASP A 40 3.40 -2.22 -17.38
C ASP A 40 2.63 -1.23 -16.48
N LEU A 41 1.38 -0.96 -16.85
CA LEU A 41 0.51 -0.01 -16.16
C LEU A 41 -0.24 -0.63 -14.95
N GLY A 42 0.19 -1.82 -14.52
CA GLY A 42 -0.32 -2.52 -13.34
C GLY A 42 -1.74 -3.08 -13.52
N SER A 43 -2.15 -3.88 -12.54
CA SER A 43 -3.49 -4.46 -12.42
C SER A 43 -3.94 -4.45 -10.96
N ARG A 44 -5.11 -5.03 -10.67
CA ARG A 44 -5.60 -5.17 -9.29
C ARG A 44 -4.59 -5.93 -8.41
N ASP A 45 -4.08 -7.03 -8.91
CA ASP A 45 -3.24 -7.97 -8.15
C ASP A 45 -1.73 -7.72 -8.35
N LYS A 46 -1.36 -6.74 -9.19
CA LYS A 46 0.02 -6.37 -9.49
C LYS A 46 0.21 -4.85 -9.48
N PRO A 47 0.95 -4.26 -8.53
CA PRO A 47 1.30 -2.83 -8.58
C PRO A 47 2.12 -2.51 -9.83
N ILE A 48 2.13 -1.24 -10.25
CA ILE A 48 3.24 -0.70 -11.04
C ILE A 48 4.45 -0.62 -10.09
N PRO A 49 5.47 -1.49 -10.24
CA PRO A 49 6.59 -1.54 -9.32
C PRO A 49 7.51 -0.33 -9.56
N ASN A 50 8.11 0.21 -8.50
CA ASN A 50 9.01 1.37 -8.62
C ASN A 50 8.35 2.53 -9.42
N PHE A 51 7.16 2.98 -9.00
CA PHE A 51 6.45 4.06 -9.66
C PHE A 51 7.27 5.36 -9.64
N ARG A 52 7.19 6.16 -10.70
CA ARG A 52 7.94 7.41 -10.91
C ARG A 52 7.05 8.49 -11.53
N PRO A 53 7.28 9.78 -11.25
CA PRO A 53 6.36 10.87 -11.64
C PRO A 53 6.07 10.93 -13.16
N HIS A 54 7.07 10.64 -13.99
CA HIS A 54 6.94 10.64 -15.45
C HIS A 54 6.02 9.53 -16.01
N LEU A 55 5.58 8.58 -15.19
CA LEU A 55 4.63 7.53 -15.58
C LEU A 55 3.17 8.01 -15.55
N TRP A 56 2.84 9.09 -14.84
CA TRP A 56 1.46 9.63 -14.77
C TRP A 56 0.85 9.90 -16.15
N ARG A 57 1.65 10.40 -17.10
CA ARG A 57 1.22 10.68 -18.49
C ARG A 57 0.84 9.44 -19.32
N HIS A 58 1.13 8.24 -18.81
CA HIS A 58 0.84 6.96 -19.47
C HIS A 58 -0.35 6.24 -18.84
N LEU A 59 -0.95 6.79 -17.78
CA LEU A 59 -2.11 6.21 -17.10
C LEU A 59 -3.42 6.83 -17.60
N ASP A 60 -4.41 5.98 -17.83
CA ASP A 60 -5.78 6.38 -18.12
C ASP A 60 -6.48 6.89 -16.86
N LYS A 61 -7.05 8.09 -16.91
CA LYS A 61 -7.77 8.73 -15.79
C LYS A 61 -9.13 8.08 -15.52
N GLU A 62 -9.73 7.44 -16.53
CA GLU A 62 -11.02 6.77 -16.42
C GLU A 62 -10.93 5.35 -15.84
N ARG A 63 -9.71 4.90 -15.48
CA ARG A 63 -9.50 3.56 -14.90
C ARG A 63 -10.17 3.42 -13.53
N ASP A 64 -10.71 2.23 -13.24
CA ASP A 64 -11.37 1.89 -11.98
C ASP A 64 -10.43 1.25 -10.94
N VAL A 65 -9.23 0.88 -11.36
CA VAL A 65 -8.18 0.27 -10.51
C VAL A 65 -6.87 1.03 -10.69
N LEU A 66 -6.32 1.56 -9.60
CA LEU A 66 -4.97 2.11 -9.56
C LEU A 66 -4.17 1.42 -8.44
N ASN A 67 -3.01 0.88 -8.80
CA ASN A 67 -2.14 0.13 -7.90
C ASN A 67 -0.69 0.55 -8.18
N ILE A 68 -0.08 1.30 -7.25
CA ILE A 68 1.23 1.92 -7.43
C ILE A 68 2.15 1.62 -6.24
N ASP A 69 3.41 1.36 -6.53
CA ASP A 69 4.45 1.12 -5.53
C ASP A 69 5.42 2.30 -5.51
N LEU A 70 5.40 3.07 -4.42
CA LEU A 70 6.19 4.30 -4.26
C LEU A 70 7.61 4.03 -3.75
N PHE A 71 8.01 2.77 -3.55
CA PHE A 71 9.36 2.46 -3.09
C PHE A 71 10.42 2.80 -4.16
N TRP A 72 11.49 3.44 -3.72
CA TRP A 72 12.64 3.83 -4.52
C TRP A 72 13.88 3.11 -3.94
N PRO A 73 14.72 2.46 -4.76
CA PRO A 73 15.91 1.80 -4.24
C PRO A 73 16.91 2.84 -3.73
N ILE A 74 17.14 2.82 -2.42
CA ILE A 74 18.11 3.68 -1.72
C ILE A 74 19.51 3.37 -2.26
N LYS A 75 20.27 4.41 -2.61
CA LYS A 75 21.65 4.30 -3.07
C LYS A 75 22.61 4.37 -1.90
N VAL A 76 22.99 3.22 -1.36
CA VAL A 76 24.12 3.13 -0.43
C VAL A 76 25.39 3.53 -1.17
N ASN A 77 25.89 4.74 -0.92
CA ASN A 77 27.18 5.19 -1.42
C ASN A 77 28.26 4.70 -0.44
N GLU A 78 29.18 3.85 -0.88
CA GLU A 78 30.25 3.27 -0.02
C GLU A 78 31.33 4.31 0.40
N ASN A 79 31.04 5.60 0.24
CA ASN A 79 31.95 6.75 0.35
C ASN A 79 31.42 7.85 1.29
N GLU A 80 30.55 7.52 2.25
CA GLU A 80 30.16 8.42 3.36
C GLU A 80 31.33 8.59 4.34
N GLY A 81 32.29 9.43 3.95
CA GLY A 81 33.43 9.84 4.75
C GLY A 81 33.70 11.33 4.57
N GLU A 82 33.54 12.08 5.67
CA GLU A 82 34.03 13.45 5.87
C GLU A 82 33.51 14.52 4.88
N ASP A 83 32.21 14.81 4.94
CA ASP A 83 31.68 16.13 4.51
C ASP A 83 30.56 16.59 5.48
N GLU A 84 30.93 17.36 6.51
CA GLU A 84 29.97 18.01 7.43
C GLU A 84 29.37 19.26 6.74
N GLY A 85 28.27 19.11 5.99
CA GLY A 85 27.86 20.14 5.02
C GLY A 85 26.37 20.23 4.64
N ASN A 86 25.53 20.78 5.54
CA ASN A 86 24.12 21.15 5.31
C ASN A 86 23.15 19.97 4.98
N ASP A 87 22.90 19.12 5.97
CA ASP A 87 22.02 17.94 5.89
C ASP A 87 20.50 18.26 5.89
N ASP A 88 20.04 19.19 5.05
CA ASP A 88 18.61 19.57 4.90
C ASP A 88 18.01 19.30 3.49
N GLU A 89 18.82 19.14 2.43
CA GLU A 89 18.32 18.98 1.03
C GLU A 89 18.57 17.61 0.38
N ASP A 90 19.37 16.72 0.99
CA ASP A 90 19.79 15.46 0.34
C ASP A 90 18.92 14.24 0.70
N ASP A 91 18.34 14.21 1.90
CA ASP A 91 17.59 13.06 2.44
C ASP A 91 16.31 12.73 1.63
N ASP A 92 15.69 13.73 0.99
CA ASP A 92 14.45 13.56 0.21
C ASP A 92 14.71 13.04 -1.22
N LYS A 93 15.96 12.83 -1.65
CA LYS A 93 16.33 12.44 -3.04
C LYS A 93 15.97 10.99 -3.40
N ASP A 94 15.97 10.09 -2.42
CA ASP A 94 15.61 8.67 -2.59
C ASP A 94 14.18 8.37 -2.07
N VAL A 95 13.35 9.39 -1.86
CA VAL A 95 11.92 9.27 -1.51
C VAL A 95 11.05 9.82 -2.65
N PHE A 96 9.89 9.20 -2.90
CA PHE A 96 8.94 9.72 -3.91
C PHE A 96 8.39 11.10 -3.47
N PRO A 97 8.54 12.19 -4.26
CA PRO A 97 8.17 13.53 -3.80
C PRO A 97 6.67 13.66 -3.52
N TYR A 98 6.31 14.23 -2.37
CA TYR A 98 4.90 14.44 -1.97
C TYR A 98 4.08 15.19 -3.03
N ASN A 99 4.67 16.23 -3.63
CA ASN A 99 4.04 17.01 -4.70
C ASN A 99 3.76 16.17 -5.96
N ASP A 100 4.58 15.16 -6.26
CA ASP A 100 4.40 14.30 -7.43
C ASP A 100 3.28 13.26 -7.24
N LEU A 101 2.71 13.11 -6.04
CA LEU A 101 1.50 12.30 -5.84
C LEU A 101 0.21 13.08 -6.13
N LYS A 102 0.28 14.42 -6.28
CA LYS A 102 -0.90 15.27 -6.55
C LYS A 102 -1.78 14.82 -7.73
N PRO A 103 -1.26 14.27 -8.86
CA PRO A 103 -2.11 13.80 -9.95
C PRO A 103 -3.13 12.72 -9.55
N LEU A 104 -2.92 12.03 -8.43
CA LEU A 104 -3.83 11.05 -7.85
C LEU A 104 -5.24 11.61 -7.60
N ILE A 105 -5.36 12.89 -7.20
CA ILE A 105 -6.67 13.54 -6.95
C ILE A 105 -7.46 13.83 -8.23
N THR A 106 -6.86 13.62 -9.41
CA THR A 106 -7.49 13.91 -10.72
C THR A 106 -8.11 12.68 -11.40
N TYR A 107 -8.27 11.58 -10.64
CA TYR A 107 -9.01 10.38 -11.02
C TYR A 107 -10.38 10.40 -10.34
N HIS A 108 -11.45 10.08 -11.07
CA HIS A 108 -12.83 10.18 -10.56
C HIS A 108 -13.67 8.88 -10.70
N ASN A 109 -13.11 7.82 -11.29
CA ASN A 109 -13.78 6.53 -11.50
C ASN A 109 -13.20 5.36 -10.66
N LEU A 110 -12.24 5.62 -9.76
CA LEU A 110 -11.58 4.58 -8.96
C LEU A 110 -12.57 3.84 -8.05
N ARG A 111 -12.50 2.50 -8.12
CA ARG A 111 -13.19 1.53 -7.25
C ARG A 111 -12.21 0.82 -6.33
N TYR A 112 -10.95 0.72 -6.75
CA TYR A 112 -9.83 0.13 -6.01
C TYR A 112 -8.60 1.04 -6.08
N LEU A 113 -8.06 1.42 -4.92
CA LEU A 113 -6.80 2.15 -4.78
C LEU A 113 -5.84 1.34 -3.90
N GLN A 114 -4.64 1.04 -4.40
CA GLN A 114 -3.53 0.53 -3.60
C GLN A 114 -2.31 1.42 -3.78
N VAL A 115 -1.70 1.80 -2.65
CA VAL A 115 -0.42 2.52 -2.58
C VAL A 115 0.50 1.75 -1.65
N THR A 116 1.60 1.21 -2.18
CA THR A 116 2.62 0.47 -1.41
C THR A 116 3.95 1.21 -1.40
N GLY A 117 4.89 0.74 -0.59
CA GLY A 117 6.27 1.23 -0.62
C GLY A 117 6.43 2.65 -0.09
N MET A 118 5.46 3.15 0.67
CA MET A 118 5.49 4.52 1.18
C MET A 118 6.60 4.68 2.22
N MET A 119 7.52 5.62 2.00
CA MET A 119 8.60 5.99 2.94
C MET A 119 8.23 7.18 3.83
N ARG A 120 7.25 7.99 3.42
CA ARG A 120 6.67 9.11 4.18
C ARG A 120 5.14 9.09 4.04
N SER A 121 4.43 9.85 4.87
CA SER A 121 2.97 10.02 4.75
C SER A 121 2.60 10.70 3.43
N TYR A 122 1.52 10.22 2.81
CA TYR A 122 0.80 10.93 1.76
C TYR A 122 -0.71 11.00 2.06
N GLN A 123 -1.10 10.80 3.33
CA GLN A 123 -2.51 10.68 3.73
C GLN A 123 -3.42 11.82 3.21
N PRO A 124 -3.02 13.10 3.22
CA PRO A 124 -3.89 14.16 2.71
C PRO A 124 -4.22 14.03 1.21
N LEU A 125 -3.30 13.55 0.37
CA LEU A 125 -3.55 13.33 -1.06
C LEU A 125 -4.32 12.03 -1.33
N ILE A 126 -4.03 10.99 -0.55
CA ILE A 126 -4.70 9.69 -0.63
C ILE A 126 -6.17 9.81 -0.21
N PHE A 127 -6.47 10.47 0.92
CA PHE A 127 -7.86 10.64 1.36
C PHE A 127 -8.62 11.70 0.55
N ALA A 128 -7.95 12.72 -0.01
CA ALA A 128 -8.57 13.62 -0.99
C ALA A 128 -9.02 12.83 -2.24
N THR A 129 -8.16 11.92 -2.73
CA THR A 129 -8.50 10.96 -3.79
C THR A 129 -9.70 10.09 -3.39
N CYS A 130 -9.76 9.62 -2.15
CA CYS A 130 -10.92 8.87 -1.67
C CYS A 130 -12.24 9.65 -1.81
N TRP A 131 -12.26 10.95 -1.47
CA TRP A 131 -13.48 11.75 -1.55
C TRP A 131 -13.95 12.05 -2.98
N VAL A 132 -13.04 12.35 -3.91
CA VAL A 132 -13.42 12.62 -5.31
C VAL A 132 -13.87 11.36 -6.08
N ASN A 133 -13.66 10.17 -5.51
CA ASN A 133 -14.08 8.88 -6.06
C ASN A 133 -15.23 8.27 -5.23
N LYS A 134 -16.48 8.75 -5.43
CA LYS A 134 -17.68 8.30 -4.68
C LYS A 134 -17.90 6.77 -4.64
N ASN A 135 -17.41 6.08 -5.69
CA ASN A 135 -17.51 4.64 -5.90
C ASN A 135 -16.26 3.85 -5.43
N LEU A 136 -15.29 4.51 -4.80
CA LEU A 136 -14.12 3.85 -4.21
C LEU A 136 -14.56 2.94 -3.06
N THR A 137 -14.27 1.66 -3.18
CA THR A 137 -14.68 0.63 -2.20
C THR A 137 -13.50 0.06 -1.45
N HIS A 138 -12.38 -0.16 -2.13
CA HIS A 138 -11.18 -0.77 -1.56
C HIS A 138 -10.04 0.24 -1.51
N VAL A 139 -9.43 0.38 -0.33
CA VAL A 139 -8.21 1.17 -0.11
C VAL A 139 -7.20 0.29 0.60
N ARG A 140 -6.01 0.11 0.01
CA ARG A 140 -4.86 -0.54 0.65
C ARG A 140 -3.67 0.41 0.72
N LEU A 141 -3.23 0.72 1.94
CA LEU A 141 -2.06 1.55 2.22
C LEU A 141 -0.98 0.70 2.90
N GLU A 142 0.27 0.89 2.49
CA GLU A 142 1.38 0.07 2.94
C GLU A 142 2.69 0.87 2.98
N MET A 143 3.22 1.07 4.18
CA MET A 143 4.57 1.62 4.36
C MET A 143 5.63 0.59 3.95
N ALA A 144 6.76 1.07 3.44
CA ALA A 144 7.94 0.26 3.20
C ALA A 144 8.59 -0.15 4.55
N LEU A 145 8.76 0.82 5.44
CA LEU A 145 9.25 0.62 6.81
C LEU A 145 8.13 0.22 7.77
N GLU A 146 8.49 -0.07 9.02
CA GLU A 146 7.59 -0.54 10.07
C GLU A 146 7.67 0.41 11.28
N PRO A 147 6.55 0.72 11.98
CA PRO A 147 6.54 1.72 13.04
C PRO A 147 7.36 1.28 14.26
N GLU A 148 8.09 2.23 14.85
CA GLU A 148 8.96 2.03 15.99
C GLU A 148 8.47 2.86 17.18
N MET A 149 8.04 2.19 18.25
CA MET A 149 7.42 2.84 19.41
C MET A 149 8.44 3.04 20.54
N LYS A 150 8.58 4.28 21.05
CA LYS A 150 9.45 4.60 22.19
C LYS A 150 8.90 4.01 23.50
N PRO A 151 9.71 3.35 24.34
CA PRO A 151 9.24 2.62 25.52
C PRO A 151 8.35 3.43 26.47
N ILE A 152 7.17 2.91 26.79
CA ILE A 152 6.21 3.49 27.73
C ILE A 152 6.89 3.76 29.09
N SER A 153 6.89 5.02 29.52
CA SER A 153 7.47 5.43 30.79
C SER A 153 6.70 4.88 32.00
N LYS A 154 7.42 4.56 33.09
CA LYS A 154 6.81 4.02 34.32
C LYS A 154 5.81 5.04 34.90
N GLY A 155 4.53 4.70 34.84
CA GLY A 155 3.42 5.55 35.33
C GLY A 155 2.57 6.18 34.22
N SER A 156 2.98 6.10 32.95
CA SER A 156 2.12 6.51 31.84
C SER A 156 0.88 5.61 31.74
N LYS A 157 -0.25 6.20 31.32
CA LYS A 157 -1.50 5.50 31.04
C LYS A 157 -1.56 4.93 29.62
N LEU A 158 -0.68 5.38 28.72
CA LEU A 158 -0.62 4.93 27.34
C LEU A 158 -0.39 3.41 27.28
N ARG A 159 -1.11 2.74 26.37
CA ARG A 159 -1.00 1.31 26.12
C ARG A 159 -1.14 1.06 24.63
N TYR A 160 -0.02 1.05 23.92
CA TYR A 160 0.03 0.54 22.56
C TYR A 160 0.45 -0.94 22.55
N ARG A 161 0.02 -1.70 21.53
CA ARG A 161 0.26 -3.15 21.39
C ARG A 161 0.53 -3.52 19.93
N PRO A 162 1.47 -4.42 19.62
CA PRO A 162 1.60 -4.97 18.27
C PRO A 162 0.33 -5.72 17.84
N ILE A 163 -0.18 -5.44 16.64
CA ILE A 163 -1.28 -6.19 16.04
C ILE A 163 -0.68 -7.43 15.36
N ASN A 164 -0.54 -8.50 16.14
CA ASN A 164 0.04 -9.77 15.72
C ASN A 164 -0.99 -10.92 15.83
N ASP A 165 -0.52 -12.17 15.84
CA ASP A 165 -1.34 -13.38 15.98
C ASP A 165 -1.89 -13.62 17.40
N THR A 166 -1.36 -12.93 18.41
CA THR A 166 -1.91 -12.91 19.79
C THR A 166 -2.91 -11.76 20.02
N TRP A 167 -3.01 -10.82 19.07
CA TRP A 167 -3.95 -9.70 19.14
C TRP A 167 -5.33 -10.10 18.58
N SER A 168 -6.38 -9.68 19.26
CA SER A 168 -7.77 -9.81 18.80
C SER A 168 -8.53 -8.51 18.99
N TYR A 169 -9.48 -8.24 18.09
CA TYR A 169 -10.38 -7.11 18.23
C TYR A 169 -11.49 -7.45 19.23
N ASP A 170 -11.51 -6.71 20.36
CA ASP A 170 -12.58 -6.82 21.35
C ASP A 170 -13.74 -5.87 20.98
N ALA A 171 -14.83 -6.45 20.48
CA ALA A 171 -16.07 -5.74 20.14
C ALA A 171 -16.97 -5.46 21.36
N LEU A 172 -16.60 -5.93 22.55
CA LEU A 172 -17.38 -5.85 23.80
C LEU A 172 -16.76 -4.94 24.87
N ALA A 173 -15.49 -4.55 24.73
CA ALA A 173 -14.87 -3.51 25.56
C ALA A 173 -15.72 -2.22 25.57
N ASP A 174 -15.67 -1.42 26.64
CA ASP A 174 -16.40 -0.16 26.72
C ASP A 174 -15.74 0.92 25.83
N SER A 175 -16.54 1.78 25.19
CA SER A 175 -16.02 2.97 24.50
C SER A 175 -15.41 3.97 25.48
N GLN A 176 -15.85 4.00 26.75
CA GLN A 176 -15.29 4.89 27.78
C GLN A 176 -13.88 4.49 28.24
N SER A 177 -13.50 3.22 28.14
CA SER A 177 -12.11 2.78 28.38
C SER A 177 -11.21 2.91 27.14
N ALA A 178 -11.79 3.20 25.97
CA ALA A 178 -11.10 3.46 24.70
C ALA A 178 -10.86 4.96 24.42
N ALA A 179 -10.84 5.80 25.47
CA ALA A 179 -10.45 7.21 25.39
C ALA A 179 -8.92 7.35 25.14
N SER A 180 -8.49 7.05 23.91
CA SER A 180 -7.09 7.14 23.53
C SER A 180 -6.64 8.59 23.36
N GLU A 181 -5.38 8.83 23.70
CA GLU A 181 -4.69 10.10 23.48
C GLU A 181 -4.29 10.20 22.00
N TYR A 182 -4.42 11.39 21.41
CA TYR A 182 -4.08 11.58 20.00
C TYR A 182 -2.55 11.59 19.84
N LEU A 183 -2.01 10.54 19.22
CA LEU A 183 -0.56 10.33 19.11
C LEU A 183 0.07 10.91 17.83
N GLY A 184 -0.69 11.62 16.99
CA GLY A 184 -0.22 12.11 15.69
C GLY A 184 0.59 13.40 15.74
N TYR A 185 1.57 13.55 14.86
CA TYR A 185 2.32 14.79 14.67
C TYR A 185 1.50 15.79 13.84
N HIS A 186 0.85 16.74 14.51
CA HIS A 186 0.16 17.93 13.95
C HIS A 186 -0.85 17.73 12.79
N GLY A 187 -1.20 16.51 12.40
CA GLY A 187 -2.05 16.21 11.24
C GLY A 187 -1.30 15.81 9.97
N GLU A 188 -0.01 15.47 10.07
CA GLU A 188 0.80 15.08 8.92
C GLU A 188 0.63 13.60 8.51
N GLY A 189 0.02 12.76 9.36
CA GLY A 189 -0.10 11.31 9.12
C GLY A 189 1.05 10.49 9.73
N THR A 190 1.95 11.13 10.47
CA THR A 190 3.07 10.52 11.19
C THR A 190 2.78 10.46 12.69
N LEU A 191 3.44 9.53 13.39
CA LEU A 191 3.42 9.46 14.85
C LEU A 191 4.23 10.64 15.43
N HIS A 192 3.75 11.25 16.51
CA HIS A 192 4.47 12.29 17.25
C HIS A 192 5.73 11.70 17.90
N GLU A 193 6.86 12.39 17.75
CA GLU A 193 8.19 11.84 18.06
C GLU A 193 8.36 11.40 19.52
N GLU A 194 7.58 11.94 20.46
CA GLU A 194 7.55 11.49 21.87
C GLU A 194 7.20 10.00 21.99
N PHE A 195 6.29 9.51 21.14
CA PHE A 195 5.76 8.15 21.19
C PHE A 195 6.50 7.19 20.24
N GLY A 196 7.25 7.71 19.27
CA GLY A 196 8.00 6.90 18.31
C GLY A 196 8.08 7.51 16.91
N TYR A 197 8.31 6.66 15.91
CA TYR A 197 8.42 7.03 14.50
C TYR A 197 7.59 6.08 13.62
N GLY A 198 7.10 6.60 12.49
CA GLY A 198 6.33 5.86 11.50
C GLY A 198 4.95 6.44 11.20
N GLU A 199 4.20 5.75 10.36
CA GLU A 199 2.88 6.18 9.88
C GLU A 199 1.79 5.93 10.93
N TYR A 200 0.99 6.94 11.21
CA TYR A 200 -0.14 6.89 12.13
C TYR A 200 -1.42 7.29 11.36
N LEU A 201 -2.48 6.48 11.44
CA LEU A 201 -3.73 6.74 10.72
C LEU A 201 -4.42 7.98 11.31
N ASP A 202 -4.29 9.13 10.65
CA ASP A 202 -4.46 10.41 11.32
C ASP A 202 -5.79 11.09 10.95
N GLN A 203 -6.65 11.25 11.97
CA GLN A 203 -7.92 11.95 11.86
C GLN A 203 -7.79 13.42 11.41
N GLN A 204 -6.63 14.06 11.60
CA GLN A 204 -6.34 15.42 11.15
C GLN A 204 -5.74 15.45 9.74
N ALA A 205 -4.95 14.46 9.32
CA ALA A 205 -4.55 14.30 7.91
C ALA A 205 -5.76 14.04 7.02
N ILE A 206 -6.72 13.24 7.49
CA ILE A 206 -8.02 13.03 6.84
C ILE A 206 -8.84 14.34 6.84
N LYS A 207 -8.77 15.19 7.88
CA LYS A 207 -9.40 16.52 7.85
C LYS A 207 -8.76 17.43 6.79
N ALA A 208 -7.43 17.42 6.67
CA ALA A 208 -6.71 18.21 5.65
C ALA A 208 -7.10 17.77 4.24
N ALA A 209 -7.16 16.46 3.98
CA ALA A 209 -7.72 15.89 2.76
C ALA A 209 -9.13 16.41 2.42
N GLN A 210 -10.01 16.54 3.41
CA GLN A 210 -11.37 17.06 3.21
C GLN A 210 -11.36 18.52 2.71
N LEU A 211 -10.44 19.33 3.25
CA LEU A 211 -10.29 20.74 2.88
C LEU A 211 -9.71 20.92 1.48
N LEU A 212 -8.81 20.02 1.05
CA LEU A 212 -8.20 20.07 -0.30
C LEU A 212 -9.22 19.93 -1.45
N VAL A 213 -10.34 19.23 -1.23
CA VAL A 213 -11.38 18.98 -2.26
C VAL A 213 -12.76 19.53 -1.88
N GLY A 214 -12.86 20.23 -0.74
CA GLY A 214 -14.12 20.69 -0.16
C GLY A 214 -14.89 21.71 -1.01
N THR A 215 -14.22 22.41 -1.92
CA THR A 215 -14.81 23.36 -2.88
C THR A 215 -15.30 22.70 -4.17
N GLU A 216 -14.89 21.46 -4.45
CA GLU A 216 -15.18 20.77 -5.72
C GLU A 216 -16.33 19.75 -5.58
N LEU A 217 -16.64 19.32 -4.36
CA LEU A 217 -17.58 18.23 -4.09
C LEU A 217 -18.87 18.73 -3.40
N PRO A 218 -20.06 18.23 -3.79
CA PRO A 218 -21.30 18.54 -3.08
C PRO A 218 -21.25 18.03 -1.63
N LEU A 219 -21.72 18.86 -0.69
CA LEU A 219 -21.57 18.69 0.78
C LEU A 219 -21.91 17.29 1.31
N GLU A 220 -22.95 16.65 0.78
CA GLU A 220 -23.37 15.27 1.08
C GLU A 220 -22.21 14.24 0.98
N ASN A 221 -21.28 14.47 0.06
CA ASN A 221 -20.18 13.56 -0.26
C ASN A 221 -18.96 13.79 0.64
N LEU A 222 -18.86 14.96 1.29
CA LEU A 222 -17.74 15.31 2.16
C LEU A 222 -17.88 14.70 3.56
N ARG A 223 -19.09 14.32 4.00
CA ARG A 223 -19.30 13.90 5.41
C ARG A 223 -18.50 12.65 5.79
N PHE A 224 -18.38 11.66 4.91
CA PHE A 224 -17.69 10.41 5.19
C PHE A 224 -16.89 9.93 3.97
N LEU A 225 -15.86 9.14 4.21
CA LEU A 225 -15.10 8.44 3.19
C LEU A 225 -15.95 7.32 2.55
N PRO A 226 -15.87 7.09 1.24
CA PRO A 226 -16.67 6.07 0.54
C PRO A 226 -16.24 4.61 0.80
N ILE A 227 -15.13 4.41 1.50
CA ILE A 227 -14.43 3.14 1.70
C ILE A 227 -15.34 2.08 2.35
N THR A 228 -15.33 0.86 1.79
CA THR A 228 -16.01 -0.32 2.35
C THR A 228 -15.03 -1.36 2.90
N HIS A 229 -13.83 -1.45 2.31
CA HIS A 229 -12.73 -2.34 2.74
C HIS A 229 -11.44 -1.53 2.87
N LEU A 230 -10.92 -1.41 4.09
CA LEU A 230 -9.65 -0.77 4.40
C LEU A 230 -8.60 -1.84 4.70
N THR A 231 -7.44 -1.75 4.06
CA THR A 231 -6.24 -2.53 4.42
C THR A 231 -5.11 -1.58 4.77
N LEU A 232 -4.52 -1.77 5.94
CA LEU A 232 -3.35 -1.02 6.40
C LEU A 232 -2.22 -2.02 6.69
N LYS A 233 -1.04 -1.77 6.12
CA LYS A 233 0.20 -2.46 6.48
C LYS A 233 1.19 -1.49 7.07
N ASN A 234 1.72 -1.82 8.25
CA ASN A 234 2.73 -1.05 8.97
C ASN A 234 2.24 0.35 9.43
N PHE A 235 1.03 0.43 10.00
CA PHE A 235 0.44 1.65 10.58
C PHE A 235 0.28 1.53 12.10
N VAL A 236 0.47 2.64 12.80
CA VAL A 236 -0.11 2.88 14.14
C VAL A 236 -1.56 3.32 13.97
N VAL A 237 -2.49 2.76 14.75
CA VAL A 237 -3.93 2.96 14.59
C VAL A 237 -4.66 3.16 15.92
N ASP A 238 -5.54 4.16 15.96
CA ASP A 238 -6.49 4.38 17.06
C ASP A 238 -7.95 4.44 16.54
N ALA A 239 -8.89 4.81 17.42
CA ALA A 239 -10.31 4.93 17.12
C ALA A 239 -10.72 6.23 16.37
N GLY A 240 -9.95 7.32 16.49
CA GLY A 240 -10.31 8.67 16.07
C GLY A 240 -10.78 8.79 14.61
N PRO A 241 -10.04 8.23 13.63
CA PRO A 241 -10.46 8.18 12.23
C PRO A 241 -11.83 7.52 12.03
N PHE A 242 -12.09 6.41 12.73
CA PHE A 242 -13.31 5.62 12.57
C PHE A 242 -14.55 6.32 13.15
N PHE A 243 -14.40 7.02 14.28
CA PHE A 243 -15.47 7.85 14.84
C PHE A 243 -15.78 9.10 13.99
N ARG A 244 -14.79 9.69 13.31
CA ARG A 244 -14.99 10.93 12.55
C ARG A 244 -15.37 10.72 11.09
N TRP A 245 -14.70 9.81 10.38
CA TRP A 245 -14.60 9.87 8.92
C TRP A 245 -15.13 8.66 8.15
N PHE A 246 -15.35 7.51 8.80
CA PHE A 246 -15.90 6.32 8.15
C PHE A 246 -17.42 6.24 8.32
N ASP A 247 -18.15 5.86 7.26
CA ASP A 247 -19.59 5.64 7.32
C ASP A 247 -19.91 4.23 7.80
N ALA A 248 -20.58 4.09 8.94
CA ALA A 248 -21.01 2.81 9.50
C ALA A 248 -21.99 2.04 8.59
N LYS A 249 -22.65 2.73 7.65
CA LYS A 249 -23.48 2.10 6.62
C LYS A 249 -22.66 1.53 5.47
N ARG A 250 -21.40 1.96 5.27
CA ARG A 250 -20.51 1.53 4.16
C ARG A 250 -19.34 0.64 4.59
N LEU A 251 -18.67 0.93 5.71
CA LEU A 251 -17.52 0.13 6.16
C LEU A 251 -17.93 -1.32 6.46
N ARG A 252 -17.13 -2.29 6.01
CA ARG A 252 -17.38 -3.74 6.17
C ARG A 252 -16.16 -4.52 6.61
N GLU A 253 -14.96 -4.13 6.18
CA GLU A 253 -13.74 -4.82 6.58
C GLU A 253 -12.60 -3.84 6.88
N VAL A 254 -11.90 -4.07 7.99
CA VAL A 254 -10.59 -3.49 8.30
C VAL A 254 -9.60 -4.65 8.42
N THR A 255 -8.49 -4.57 7.69
CA THR A 255 -7.43 -5.59 7.69
C THR A 255 -6.09 -4.95 8.02
N PHE A 256 -5.45 -5.42 9.09
CA PHE A 256 -4.09 -5.08 9.47
C PHE A 256 -3.10 -6.14 8.97
N GLN A 257 -1.92 -5.72 8.52
CA GLN A 257 -0.85 -6.59 8.01
C GLN A 257 0.53 -6.05 8.41
N GLY A 258 1.57 -6.90 8.41
CA GLY A 258 2.91 -6.50 8.87
C GLY A 258 2.92 -6.12 10.36
N ARG A 259 3.84 -5.27 10.80
CA ARG A 259 3.87 -4.76 12.19
C ARG A 259 2.98 -3.52 12.36
N CYS A 260 1.67 -3.65 12.19
CA CYS A 260 0.74 -2.60 12.66
C CYS A 260 0.72 -2.53 14.20
N VAL A 261 0.37 -1.38 14.77
CA VAL A 261 0.31 -1.13 16.22
C VAL A 261 -1.06 -0.58 16.60
N ASP A 262 -1.75 -1.29 17.50
CA ASP A 262 -2.96 -0.86 18.17
C ASP A 262 -2.58 0.15 19.26
N ALA A 263 -2.93 1.42 19.05
CA ALA A 263 -2.77 2.53 19.99
C ALA A 263 -4.14 2.96 20.55
N GLY A 264 -4.97 1.98 20.91
CA GLY A 264 -6.38 2.22 21.24
C GLY A 264 -7.27 2.18 19.99
N PHE A 265 -7.01 1.22 19.09
CA PHE A 265 -7.90 0.99 17.95
C PHE A 265 -9.26 0.49 18.44
N TYR A 266 -10.31 1.20 18.05
CA TYR A 266 -11.67 0.87 18.42
C TYR A 266 -12.68 1.38 17.38
N LEU A 267 -13.87 0.78 17.36
CA LEU A 267 -14.93 1.12 16.41
C LEU A 267 -16.17 1.67 17.13
N PRO A 268 -16.88 2.64 16.53
CA PRO A 268 -18.18 3.12 17.02
C PRO A 268 -19.21 2.01 17.21
N ASP A 269 -20.14 2.19 18.15
CA ASP A 269 -21.20 1.23 18.52
C ASP A 269 -22.02 0.70 17.34
N ASP A 270 -22.26 1.52 16.32
CA ASP A 270 -22.97 1.13 15.11
C ASP A 270 -22.09 0.40 14.08
N MET A 271 -20.78 0.27 14.32
CA MET A 271 -19.82 -0.48 13.50
C MET A 271 -19.38 -1.82 14.13
N LYS A 272 -19.22 -1.91 15.47
CA LYS A 272 -18.56 -3.04 16.18
C LYS A 272 -19.00 -4.44 15.72
N SER A 273 -20.31 -4.62 15.52
CA SER A 273 -20.94 -5.89 15.15
C SER A 273 -21.15 -6.09 13.64
N LYS A 274 -20.77 -5.11 12.81
CA LYS A 274 -21.01 -5.08 11.35
C LYS A 274 -19.72 -5.03 10.53
N VAL A 275 -18.65 -4.51 11.12
CA VAL A 275 -17.32 -4.37 10.51
C VAL A 275 -16.44 -5.52 10.97
N LYS A 276 -15.99 -6.33 10.02
CA LYS A 276 -15.04 -7.41 10.25
C LYS A 276 -13.63 -6.83 10.42
N VAL A 277 -13.03 -7.03 11.58
CA VAL A 277 -11.63 -6.67 11.83
C VAL A 277 -10.75 -7.91 11.73
N ASN A 278 -9.65 -7.83 10.98
CA ASN A 278 -8.70 -8.94 10.81
C ASN A 278 -7.28 -8.46 11.08
N ALA A 279 -6.54 -9.19 11.91
CA ALA A 279 -5.08 -9.21 11.86
C ALA A 279 -4.63 -10.35 10.93
N ARG A 280 -3.78 -10.05 9.95
CA ARG A 280 -3.10 -11.09 9.14
C ARG A 280 -1.66 -11.23 9.61
N ARG A 281 -1.18 -12.48 9.71
CA ARG A 281 0.22 -12.77 10.02
C ARG A 281 1.13 -11.98 9.07
N PRO A 282 2.23 -11.38 9.57
CA PRO A 282 3.32 -10.97 8.70
C PRO A 282 3.78 -12.18 7.87
N PHE A 283 3.91 -11.99 6.56
CA PHE A 283 4.75 -12.89 5.77
C PHE A 283 6.21 -12.71 6.21
N ALA A 284 7.05 -13.73 6.01
CA ALA A 284 8.41 -13.76 6.55
C ALA A 284 9.17 -12.46 6.27
N VAL A 285 9.63 -11.81 7.34
CA VAL A 285 10.27 -10.48 7.29
C VAL A 285 11.49 -10.53 6.37
N ALA A 286 11.66 -9.49 5.55
CA ALA A 286 12.86 -9.31 4.75
C ALA A 286 14.07 -9.12 5.68
N ARG A 287 14.81 -10.21 5.93
CA ARG A 287 16.04 -10.16 6.73
C ARG A 287 17.20 -9.64 5.88
N TRP A 288 18.19 -9.04 6.54
CA TRP A 288 19.50 -8.89 5.93
C TRP A 288 20.09 -10.26 5.60
N VAL A 289 20.63 -10.36 4.39
CA VAL A 289 21.20 -11.57 3.80
C VAL A 289 22.69 -11.28 3.60
N LYS A 290 23.56 -12.07 4.23
CA LYS A 290 25.00 -11.81 4.16
C LYS A 290 25.52 -12.01 2.72
N PRO A 291 26.58 -11.30 2.30
CA PRO A 291 27.23 -11.55 1.01
C PRO A 291 27.53 -13.05 0.81
N GLY A 292 26.99 -13.61 -0.27
CA GLY A 292 27.12 -15.04 -0.61
C GLY A 292 25.97 -15.96 -0.17
N GLU A 293 25.06 -15.54 0.72
CA GLU A 293 23.90 -16.36 1.11
C GLU A 293 22.82 -16.49 0.00
N VAL A 294 22.80 -15.58 -0.98
CA VAL A 294 21.96 -15.66 -2.17
C VAL A 294 22.79 -15.54 -3.44
N LYS A 295 22.41 -16.31 -4.46
CA LYS A 295 23.04 -16.28 -5.78
C LYS A 295 22.12 -15.54 -6.76
N LEU A 296 22.59 -14.40 -7.29
CA LEU A 296 21.97 -13.77 -8.44
C LEU A 296 22.03 -14.72 -9.65
N VAL A 297 20.87 -15.05 -10.21
CA VAL A 297 20.74 -15.89 -11.40
C VAL A 297 20.22 -15.02 -12.54
N GLU A 298 21.09 -14.70 -13.50
CA GLU A 298 20.65 -14.09 -14.76
C GLU A 298 19.79 -15.07 -15.55
N ILE A 299 18.47 -14.89 -15.51
CA ILE A 299 17.54 -15.61 -16.37
C ILE A 299 17.66 -15.04 -17.79
N LYS A 300 18.59 -15.60 -18.58
CA LYS A 300 18.78 -15.26 -19.99
C LYS A 300 17.46 -15.44 -20.74
N LYS A 301 16.89 -14.34 -21.23
CA LYS A 301 15.68 -14.36 -22.08
C LYS A 301 15.93 -15.25 -23.29
N HIS A 302 15.21 -16.37 -23.37
CA HIS A 302 15.22 -17.21 -24.55
C HIS A 302 14.65 -16.42 -25.74
N LYS A 303 15.51 -16.13 -26.72
CA LYS A 303 15.08 -15.64 -28.03
C LYS A 303 14.26 -16.76 -28.69
N PRO A 304 13.04 -16.50 -29.20
CA PRO A 304 12.27 -17.53 -29.89
C PRO A 304 13.06 -18.01 -31.10
N ALA A 305 13.30 -19.32 -31.18
CA ALA A 305 14.09 -19.92 -32.25
C ALA A 305 13.29 -19.90 -33.55
N SER A 306 13.83 -19.22 -34.57
CA SER A 306 13.34 -19.39 -35.94
C SER A 306 13.66 -20.82 -36.39
N SER A 307 12.68 -21.52 -36.94
CA SER A 307 12.83 -22.89 -37.43
C SER A 307 13.74 -22.94 -38.66
N ASN A 308 14.82 -23.73 -38.60
CA ASN A 308 15.36 -24.57 -39.69
C ASN A 308 16.68 -25.25 -39.26
N GLY A 309 16.98 -26.43 -39.81
CA GLY A 309 18.30 -27.08 -39.74
C GLY A 309 18.38 -28.31 -38.82
N VAL A 310 18.40 -29.50 -39.42
CA VAL A 310 18.56 -30.80 -38.74
C VAL A 310 20.00 -31.00 -38.25
N GLY A 311 20.18 -31.54 -37.04
CA GLY A 311 21.46 -32.02 -36.52
C GLY A 311 21.26 -32.96 -35.33
N VAL A 312 21.86 -34.17 -35.38
CA VAL A 312 21.71 -35.22 -34.36
C VAL A 312 23.02 -35.39 -33.59
N GLY A 313 22.98 -35.45 -32.25
CA GLY A 313 24.14 -35.92 -31.47
C GLY A 313 24.17 -35.58 -29.98
N GLY A 314 23.82 -36.56 -29.12
CA GLY A 314 24.37 -36.72 -27.77
C GLY A 314 23.84 -35.81 -26.63
N PRO A 315 23.64 -36.35 -25.41
CA PRO A 315 23.38 -35.53 -24.22
C PRO A 315 24.69 -34.96 -23.65
N ALA A 316 24.75 -33.64 -23.44
CA ALA A 316 25.88 -33.01 -22.77
C ALA A 316 25.81 -33.23 -21.24
N MET A 317 26.94 -33.57 -20.62
CA MET A 317 27.02 -33.85 -19.17
C MET A 317 26.75 -32.60 -18.32
N VAL A 318 25.78 -32.68 -17.42
CA VAL A 318 25.73 -31.79 -16.25
C VAL A 318 26.78 -32.27 -15.25
N LYS A 319 27.81 -31.46 -15.01
CA LYS A 319 28.73 -31.69 -13.87
C LYS A 319 28.09 -31.20 -12.59
N GLU A 320 27.36 -32.07 -11.93
CA GLU A 320 26.85 -31.86 -10.58
C GLU A 320 27.98 -32.13 -9.57
N THR A 321 28.51 -31.06 -8.96
CA THR A 321 29.47 -31.16 -7.85
C THR A 321 28.74 -31.11 -6.52
N ALA A 322 28.42 -32.28 -5.96
CA ALA A 322 27.78 -32.39 -4.66
C ALA A 322 28.70 -31.87 -3.51
N PRO A 323 28.15 -31.17 -2.50
CA PRO A 323 28.88 -30.85 -1.28
C PRO A 323 29.07 -32.11 -0.41
N VAL A 324 30.23 -32.22 0.23
CA VAL A 324 30.62 -33.37 1.07
C VAL A 324 29.94 -33.31 2.44
N LEU A 325 29.49 -34.45 2.96
CA LEU A 325 29.06 -34.59 4.35
C LEU A 325 30.27 -34.44 5.29
N GLY A 326 30.26 -33.44 6.15
CA GLY A 326 31.13 -33.38 7.33
C GLY A 326 30.47 -34.11 8.50
N SER A 327 31.09 -35.19 8.98
CA SER A 327 30.60 -35.99 10.11
C SER A 327 30.67 -35.24 11.43
N ALA A 328 29.77 -35.58 12.36
CA ALA A 328 29.95 -35.28 13.78
C ALA A 328 30.92 -36.30 14.42
N GLU A 329 31.67 -35.88 15.43
CA GLU A 329 32.38 -36.78 16.35
C GLU A 329 31.99 -36.49 17.81
N ASP A 330 31.87 -37.56 18.61
CA ASP A 330 31.57 -37.51 20.04
C ASP A 330 32.78 -37.03 20.86
N VAL A 331 32.53 -36.27 21.93
CA VAL A 331 33.41 -36.25 23.11
C VAL A 331 32.58 -36.64 24.33
N LYS A 332 32.93 -37.78 24.95
CA LYS A 332 32.09 -38.48 25.92
C LYS A 332 32.85 -38.88 27.18
N GLY A 333 32.40 -38.39 28.33
CA GLY A 333 32.39 -39.19 29.57
C GLY A 333 32.84 -38.53 30.88
N LYS A 334 32.23 -39.01 31.98
CA LYS A 334 32.56 -38.86 33.41
C LYS A 334 32.35 -37.45 34.00
N GLY A 335 31.49 -37.22 35.01
CA GLY A 335 30.44 -38.06 35.59
C GLY A 335 30.76 -38.71 36.95
N LEU A 336 30.02 -38.28 38.00
CA LEU A 336 29.69 -38.82 39.35
C LEU A 336 28.80 -37.71 40.00
N ALA A 337 27.57 -37.94 40.52
CA ALA A 337 27.14 -38.64 41.75
C ALA A 337 27.57 -37.89 43.05
N ARG A 338 26.74 -37.72 44.11
CA ARG A 338 25.34 -38.17 44.40
C ARG A 338 24.71 -37.31 45.55
N ASP A 339 23.60 -37.80 46.12
CA ASP A 339 22.79 -37.33 47.28
C ASP A 339 21.73 -36.25 46.95
N GLU A 340 20.43 -36.34 47.28
CA GLU A 340 19.61 -37.04 48.30
C GLU A 340 19.45 -36.33 49.67
N GLY A 341 18.20 -36.21 50.15
CA GLY A 341 17.77 -35.42 51.34
C GLY A 341 17.05 -34.11 50.96
N ASN A 342 15.73 -33.87 51.05
CA ASN A 342 14.56 -34.39 51.81
C ASN A 342 14.20 -33.56 53.08
N CYS A 343 12.90 -33.24 53.23
CA CYS A 343 12.24 -32.62 54.41
C CYS A 343 12.67 -31.18 54.81
N ASP A 344 11.86 -30.34 55.48
CA ASP A 344 10.39 -30.22 55.54
C ASP A 344 9.94 -28.87 56.18
N GLU A 345 8.62 -28.64 56.27
CA GLU A 345 7.88 -27.83 57.28
C GLU A 345 8.16 -26.32 57.58
N LYS A 346 7.11 -25.52 57.28
CA LYS A 346 6.37 -24.58 58.17
C LYS A 346 6.95 -23.24 58.69
N SER A 347 6.02 -22.27 58.77
CA SER A 347 6.02 -21.01 59.55
C SER A 347 6.86 -19.86 58.95
N VAL A 348 6.49 -18.59 59.09
CA VAL A 348 5.36 -17.95 59.83
C VAL A 348 4.48 -17.16 58.86
#